data_AF-A0A317UNP4-F1
#
_entry.id   AF-A0A317UNP4-F1
#
_cell.length_a   1.000
_cell.length_b   1.000
_cell.length_c   1.000
_cell.angle_alpha   90.00
_cell.angle_beta   90.00
_cell.angle_gamma   90.00
#
_symmetry.space_group_name_H-M   'P 1'
#
loop_
_entity.id
_entity.type
_entity.pdbx_description
1 polymer ?
#
loop_
_entity_poly.entity_id
_entity_poly.type
_entity_poly.pdbx_seq_one_letter_code
_entity_poly.pdbx_strand_id
1 'polypeptide(L)'
;MRHAVAVSNGVRSLKFNYLCARYPALRCLHSSARRHSPQHPSSPDALDPRLEDLGNVIRDEYAIIRENYNAPKHAVVLAHGLLGFAELRLAGRYLPGVQYWRGIKEALSMQGVRVITATVPPSASIEMRAEELARDIAASAPGEQVNIIAGLDSRYMITHLKPTDFKVKSLTTIATPHRGSAVADFALKQIGDDRLAQLYYALDRLKVETGAFAQLTRDYMTNTFNPATPDIKDVRYFSYGAAMQPSFWSVFRLSHRLLEQIEGYNDGLVSVASSKWGAYKGTLEGVSHLDLINWSNRLKWLAGEITGNRQRFNAIAFYLDIADMLAKEGL
;
A
#
# COMPACT_ATOMS: atom_id res chain seq x y z
N MET A 1 -33.77 19.09 -60.50
CA MET A 1 -33.78 20.49 -61.02
C MET A 1 -32.47 20.75 -61.72
N ARG A 2 -32.54 21.39 -62.89
CA ARG A 2 -31.44 21.62 -63.83
C ARG A 2 -30.68 22.93 -63.53
N HIS A 3 -29.43 23.00 -64.01
CA HIS A 3 -28.67 24.20 -64.45
C HIS A 3 -28.25 25.23 -63.37
N ALA A 4 -27.16 26.01 -63.47
CA ALA A 4 -26.06 26.12 -64.43
C ALA A 4 -24.92 26.98 -63.83
N VAL A 5 -23.78 26.90 -64.52
CA VAL A 5 -22.51 27.63 -64.44
C VAL A 5 -22.66 29.16 -64.57
N ALA A 6 -21.79 29.94 -63.92
CA ALA A 6 -21.22 31.18 -64.48
C ALA A 6 -19.93 31.61 -63.76
N VAL A 7 -18.81 31.54 -64.49
CA VAL A 7 -17.54 32.22 -64.19
C VAL A 7 -17.50 33.49 -65.04
N SER A 8 -17.07 34.62 -64.47
CA SER A 8 -16.82 35.85 -65.21
C SER A 8 -15.52 36.50 -64.72
N ASN A 9 -14.54 36.56 -65.63
CA ASN A 9 -13.27 37.26 -65.51
C ASN A 9 -13.46 38.78 -65.57
N GLY A 10 -12.62 39.52 -64.84
CA GLY A 10 -12.52 40.98 -64.94
C GLY A 10 -11.13 41.46 -64.51
N VAL A 11 -10.22 41.54 -65.47
CA VAL A 11 -8.85 42.05 -65.34
C VAL A 11 -8.89 43.59 -65.30
N ARG A 12 -8.24 44.21 -64.30
CA ARG A 12 -7.73 45.59 -64.38
C ARG A 12 -6.27 45.62 -63.93
N SER A 13 -5.51 46.46 -64.61
CA SER A 13 -4.06 46.44 -64.75
C SER A 13 -3.46 47.80 -64.35
N LEU A 14 -2.16 47.78 -63.97
CA LEU A 14 -1.18 48.89 -63.86
C LEU A 14 -1.31 49.79 -62.60
N LYS A 15 -0.26 50.27 -61.90
CA LYS A 15 1.18 50.47 -62.19
C LYS A 15 1.98 50.74 -60.87
N PHE A 16 3.28 50.44 -60.92
CA PHE A 16 4.46 50.90 -60.12
C PHE A 16 4.29 52.20 -59.29
N ASN A 17 4.90 52.44 -58.12
CA ASN A 17 6.35 52.49 -57.83
C ASN A 17 6.61 52.84 -56.33
N TYR A 18 7.85 52.60 -55.91
CA TYR A 18 8.47 52.79 -54.58
C TYR A 18 8.22 54.12 -53.85
N LEU A 19 8.22 54.08 -52.50
CA LEU A 19 9.01 55.01 -51.66
C LEU A 19 9.14 54.53 -50.20
N CYS A 20 10.33 54.82 -49.67
CA CYS A 20 10.93 54.48 -48.40
C CYS A 20 10.22 55.07 -47.17
N ALA A 21 10.14 54.31 -46.07
CA ALA A 21 10.14 54.87 -44.71
C ALA A 21 10.88 53.93 -43.73
N ARG A 22 11.95 54.46 -43.12
CA ARG A 22 12.72 53.87 -42.00
C ARG A 22 11.87 53.90 -40.72
N TYR A 23 11.91 52.90 -39.84
CA TYR A 23 12.74 52.74 -38.60
C TYR A 23 12.11 51.59 -37.76
N PRO A 24 12.72 51.04 -36.70
CA PRO A 24 14.09 50.59 -36.47
C PRO A 24 14.17 49.08 -36.11
N ALA A 25 15.40 48.62 -35.88
CA ALA A 25 15.87 47.26 -35.64
C ALA A 25 15.11 46.42 -34.59
N LEU A 26 14.89 45.13 -34.92
CA LEU A 26 14.69 44.06 -33.95
C LEU A 26 15.64 42.90 -34.26
N ARG A 27 16.35 42.50 -33.20
CA ARG A 27 17.45 41.53 -33.15
C ARG A 27 16.98 40.11 -33.49
N CYS A 28 17.92 39.35 -34.06
CA CYS A 28 17.86 37.93 -34.34
C CYS A 28 17.29 37.08 -33.19
N LEU A 29 16.32 36.22 -33.50
CA LEU A 29 16.05 35.01 -32.73
C LEU A 29 16.57 33.81 -33.52
N HIS A 30 17.64 33.20 -33.01
CA HIS A 30 18.13 31.91 -33.49
C HIS A 30 17.12 30.83 -33.12
N SER A 31 16.58 30.17 -34.14
CA SER A 31 15.85 28.91 -34.01
C SER A 31 16.84 27.82 -33.58
N SER A 32 16.75 27.36 -32.34
CA SER A 32 17.40 26.12 -31.92
C SER A 32 16.47 24.95 -32.22
N ALA A 33 16.86 24.17 -33.22
CA ALA A 33 16.23 22.90 -33.53
C ALA A 33 16.34 21.96 -32.32
N ARG A 34 15.21 21.68 -31.65
CA ARG A 34 15.12 20.58 -30.68
C ARG A 34 15.27 19.27 -31.42
N ARG A 35 16.45 18.65 -31.30
CA ARG A 35 16.66 17.24 -31.61
C ARG A 35 15.72 16.43 -30.72
N HIS A 36 14.79 15.70 -31.32
CA HIS A 36 14.09 14.63 -30.64
C HIS A 36 15.12 13.55 -30.30
N SER A 37 15.42 13.40 -29.01
CA SER A 37 16.06 12.19 -28.52
C SER A 37 15.09 11.02 -28.72
N PRO A 38 15.55 9.85 -29.20
CA PRO A 38 14.69 8.69 -29.28
C PRO A 38 14.29 8.28 -27.86
N GLN A 39 12.98 8.17 -27.63
CA GLN A 39 12.45 7.59 -26.41
C GLN A 39 13.00 6.17 -26.26
N HIS A 40 13.69 5.92 -25.15
CA HIS A 40 14.00 4.56 -24.73
C HIS A 40 12.68 3.77 -24.63
N PRO A 41 12.59 2.54 -25.15
CA PRO A 41 11.40 1.72 -24.96
C PRO A 41 11.22 1.47 -23.45
N SER A 42 10.07 1.89 -22.93
CA SER A 42 9.62 1.60 -21.57
C SER A 42 9.71 0.09 -21.32
N SER A 43 10.40 -0.31 -20.25
CA SER A 43 10.45 -1.71 -19.83
C SER A 43 9.01 -2.23 -19.63
N PRO A 44 8.68 -3.48 -20.00
CA PRO A 44 7.33 -4.03 -19.85
C PRO A 44 6.82 -4.08 -18.39
N ASP A 45 7.69 -3.79 -17.41
CA ASP A 45 7.45 -3.85 -15.96
C ASP A 45 7.46 -2.46 -15.26
N ALA A 46 7.52 -1.34 -15.98
CA ALA A 46 7.38 -0.02 -15.35
C ALA A 46 5.89 0.28 -15.14
N LEU A 47 5.45 0.47 -13.89
CA LEU A 47 4.08 0.93 -13.66
C LEU A 47 3.89 2.32 -14.29
N ASP A 48 2.64 2.58 -14.63
CA ASP A 48 2.16 3.82 -15.22
C ASP A 48 2.77 5.06 -14.55
N PRO A 49 3.39 5.99 -15.31
CA PRO A 49 3.98 7.23 -14.78
C PRO A 49 3.05 8.02 -13.87
N ARG A 50 1.72 7.88 -14.04
CA ARG A 50 0.70 8.50 -13.21
C ARG A 50 0.66 7.99 -11.76
N LEU A 51 1.36 6.91 -11.43
CA LEU A 51 1.53 6.48 -10.03
C LEU A 51 2.26 7.54 -9.19
N GLU A 52 3.14 8.34 -9.81
CA GLU A 52 3.85 9.44 -9.15
C GLU A 52 2.91 10.54 -8.64
N ASP A 53 1.73 10.68 -9.25
CA ASP A 53 0.69 11.61 -8.80
C ASP A 53 0.13 11.23 -7.41
N LEU A 54 0.37 10.00 -6.94
CA LEU A 54 -0.03 9.53 -5.62
C LEU A 54 1.02 9.77 -4.52
N GLY A 55 2.17 10.37 -4.84
CA GLY A 55 3.21 10.74 -3.87
C GLY A 55 4.51 9.97 -4.09
N ASN A 56 5.26 9.71 -3.01
CA ASN A 56 6.55 9.01 -3.10
C ASN A 56 6.34 7.57 -3.61
N VAL A 57 6.97 7.22 -4.73
CA VAL A 57 6.92 5.87 -5.32
C VAL A 57 8.26 5.18 -5.12
N ILE A 58 8.23 4.06 -4.41
CA ILE A 58 9.40 3.26 -4.05
C ILE A 58 9.49 2.08 -5.02
N ARG A 59 10.52 2.08 -5.88
CA ARG A 59 10.64 1.13 -6.99
C ARG A 59 11.57 -0.04 -6.68
N ASP A 60 12.81 0.28 -6.32
CA ASP A 60 13.89 -0.68 -6.13
C ASP A 60 14.76 -0.38 -4.90
N GLU A 61 14.39 0.61 -4.07
CA GLU A 61 15.10 0.98 -2.86
C GLU A 61 15.25 -0.19 -1.88
N TYR A 62 14.32 -1.15 -1.93
CA TYR A 62 14.31 -2.36 -1.11
C TYR A 62 14.60 -3.61 -1.92
N ALA A 63 15.23 -3.51 -3.09
CA ALA A 63 15.63 -4.68 -3.86
C ALA A 63 16.78 -5.45 -3.17
N ILE A 64 17.64 -4.76 -2.43
CA ILE A 64 18.87 -5.31 -1.82
C ILE A 64 18.93 -4.90 -0.35
N ILE A 65 19.39 -5.82 0.51
CA ILE A 65 19.69 -5.55 1.91
C ILE A 65 20.96 -4.70 1.99
N ARG A 66 20.87 -3.52 2.63
CA ARG A 66 22.01 -2.62 2.84
C ARG A 66 23.01 -3.21 3.84
N GLU A 67 24.25 -2.75 3.80
CA GLU A 67 25.30 -3.20 4.73
C GLU A 67 24.99 -2.82 6.19
N ASN A 68 24.33 -1.68 6.41
CA ASN A 68 24.07 -1.15 7.74
C ASN A 68 22.65 -0.58 7.87
N TYR A 69 22.00 -0.91 8.98
CA TYR A 69 20.72 -0.37 9.43
C TYR A 69 20.84 0.04 10.90
N ASN A 70 20.24 1.17 11.27
CA ASN A 70 20.21 1.58 12.67
C ASN A 70 19.06 0.87 13.40
N ALA A 71 19.33 0.39 14.62
CA ALA A 71 18.29 -0.15 15.49
C ALA A 71 17.52 0.99 16.18
N PRO A 72 16.17 0.92 16.24
CA PRO A 72 15.38 1.88 16.99
C PRO A 72 15.62 1.74 18.49
N LYS A 73 15.36 2.83 19.22
CA LYS A 73 15.49 2.96 20.67
C LYS A 73 14.48 2.09 21.40
N HIS A 74 13.27 1.94 20.86
CA HIS A 74 12.16 1.21 21.46
C HIS A 74 11.94 -0.14 20.77
N ALA A 75 11.39 -1.10 21.52
CA ALA A 75 11.13 -2.44 21.01
C ALA A 75 10.13 -2.39 19.84
N VAL A 76 10.33 -3.23 18.83
CA VAL A 76 9.43 -3.34 17.69
C VAL A 76 8.46 -4.49 17.92
N VAL A 77 7.17 -4.19 17.91
CA VAL A 77 6.09 -5.19 17.95
C VAL A 77 5.59 -5.45 16.54
N LEU A 78 5.64 -6.71 16.10
CA LEU A 78 5.08 -7.16 14.85
C LEU A 78 3.76 -7.90 15.12
N ALA A 79 2.65 -7.42 14.55
CA ALA A 79 1.35 -8.09 14.64
C ALA A 79 0.72 -8.26 13.25
N HIS A 80 0.13 -9.42 13.01
CA HIS A 80 -0.41 -9.78 11.69
C HIS A 80 -1.83 -9.25 11.47
N GLY A 81 -2.22 -9.09 10.21
CA GLY A 81 -3.56 -8.64 9.80
C GLY A 81 -4.64 -9.73 9.86
N LEU A 82 -5.81 -9.39 9.30
CA LEU A 82 -6.94 -10.31 9.14
C LEU A 82 -6.53 -11.49 8.24
N LEU A 83 -6.95 -12.69 8.61
CA LEU A 83 -6.54 -13.99 8.05
C LEU A 83 -5.04 -14.33 8.21
N GLY A 84 -4.29 -13.54 8.98
CA GLY A 84 -2.94 -13.91 9.40
C GLY A 84 -2.97 -15.03 10.44
N PHE A 85 -1.94 -15.88 10.44
CA PHE A 85 -1.70 -16.96 11.40
C PHE A 85 -0.33 -16.73 12.02
N ALA A 86 -0.10 -17.05 13.30
CA ALA A 86 1.26 -17.02 13.86
C ALA A 86 2.18 -18.08 13.22
N GLU A 87 1.63 -19.28 13.00
CA GLU A 87 2.33 -20.43 12.41
C GLU A 87 1.30 -21.30 11.64
N LEU A 88 1.45 -21.44 10.32
CA LEU A 88 0.61 -22.36 9.52
C LEU A 88 1.34 -23.68 9.30
N ARG A 89 0.88 -24.75 9.95
CA ARG A 89 1.39 -26.12 9.74
C ARG A 89 0.63 -26.81 8.61
N LEU A 90 1.03 -26.54 7.37
CA LEU A 90 0.36 -27.05 6.15
C LEU A 90 0.39 -28.58 5.98
N ALA A 91 1.26 -29.31 6.69
CA ALA A 91 1.47 -30.74 6.46
C ALA A 91 1.78 -31.51 7.77
N GLY A 92 0.89 -31.38 8.76
CA GLY A 92 0.96 -32.13 10.01
C GLY A 92 2.18 -31.80 10.88
N ARG A 93 2.39 -32.58 11.94
CA ARG A 93 3.40 -32.33 12.99
C ARG A 93 4.86 -32.52 12.53
N TYR A 94 5.08 -32.90 11.26
CA TYR A 94 6.38 -33.36 10.73
C TYR A 94 7.07 -32.34 9.81
N LEU A 95 6.42 -31.22 9.46
CA LEU A 95 7.06 -30.12 8.72
C LEU A 95 7.07 -28.84 9.57
N PRO A 96 8.15 -28.03 9.51
CA PRO A 96 8.23 -26.78 10.25
C PRO A 96 7.11 -25.85 9.80
N GLY A 97 6.38 -25.27 10.75
CA GLY A 97 5.26 -24.38 10.44
C GLY A 97 5.72 -23.12 9.72
N VAL A 98 4.87 -22.60 8.84
CA VAL A 98 5.13 -21.38 8.10
C VAL A 98 4.82 -20.19 8.99
N GLN A 99 5.84 -19.48 9.44
CA GLN A 99 5.69 -18.25 10.22
C GLN A 99 5.27 -17.09 9.33
N TYR A 100 4.40 -16.21 9.84
CA TYR A 100 3.97 -15.01 9.13
C TYR A 100 5.13 -14.04 8.84
N TRP A 101 6.05 -13.90 9.79
CA TRP A 101 7.21 -13.00 9.74
C TRP A 101 8.50 -13.72 9.31
N ARG A 102 8.41 -14.67 8.39
CA ARG A 102 9.54 -15.57 8.05
C ARG A 102 10.76 -14.80 7.56
N GLY A 103 11.86 -14.85 8.33
CA GLY A 103 13.13 -14.18 8.03
C GLY A 103 13.18 -12.72 8.46
N ILE A 104 12.03 -12.08 8.70
CA ILE A 104 11.93 -10.67 9.10
C ILE A 104 12.34 -10.51 10.56
N LYS A 105 11.80 -11.35 11.46
CA LYS A 105 12.14 -11.33 12.88
C LYS A 105 13.65 -11.57 13.06
N GLU A 106 14.18 -12.60 12.41
CA GLU A 106 15.58 -12.99 12.50
C GLU A 106 16.49 -11.86 12.02
N ALA A 107 16.19 -11.27 10.86
CA ALA A 107 16.98 -10.18 10.31
C ALA A 107 16.98 -8.94 11.22
N LEU A 108 15.82 -8.55 11.75
CA LEU A 108 15.71 -7.44 12.70
C LEU A 108 16.51 -7.72 13.97
N SER A 109 16.38 -8.91 14.55
CA SER A 109 17.16 -9.30 15.74
C SER A 109 18.66 -9.32 15.49
N MET A 110 19.11 -9.74 14.30
CA MET A 110 20.52 -9.68 13.90
C MET A 110 21.07 -8.25 13.80
N GLN A 111 20.21 -7.27 13.53
CA GLN A 111 20.56 -5.84 13.57
C GLN A 111 20.45 -5.23 14.98
N GLY A 112 20.27 -6.07 16.02
CA GLY A 112 20.18 -5.62 17.41
C GLY A 112 18.81 -5.04 17.80
N VAL A 113 17.78 -5.19 16.96
CA VAL A 113 16.42 -4.73 17.27
C VAL A 113 15.77 -5.68 18.27
N ARG A 114 15.20 -5.15 19.36
CA ARG A 114 14.34 -5.92 20.26
C ARG A 114 12.98 -6.15 19.59
N VAL A 115 12.74 -7.37 19.12
CA VAL A 115 11.51 -7.72 18.37
C VAL A 115 10.57 -8.56 19.22
N ILE A 116 9.32 -8.11 19.32
CA ILE A 116 8.19 -8.85 19.90
C ILE A 116 7.26 -9.26 18.77
N THR A 117 6.81 -10.51 18.76
CA THR A 117 5.78 -10.99 17.84
C THR A 117 4.50 -11.24 18.61
N ALA A 118 3.45 -10.47 18.35
CA ALA A 118 2.14 -10.65 18.95
C ALA A 118 1.23 -11.45 18.01
N THR A 119 0.34 -12.26 18.59
CA THR A 119 -0.63 -13.05 17.85
C THR A 119 -2.02 -12.51 18.13
N VAL A 120 -2.85 -12.43 17.09
CA VAL A 120 -4.25 -12.03 17.25
C VAL A 120 -5.15 -13.07 16.61
N PRO A 121 -6.43 -13.21 17.03
CA PRO A 121 -7.33 -14.16 16.40
C PRO A 121 -7.48 -13.85 14.90
N PRO A 122 -7.38 -14.85 14.00
CA PRO A 122 -7.25 -14.63 12.56
C PRO A 122 -8.47 -13.94 11.93
N SER A 123 -9.62 -14.03 12.55
CA SER A 123 -10.92 -13.81 11.91
C SER A 123 -11.95 -13.15 12.85
N ALA A 124 -11.50 -12.73 14.04
CA ALA A 124 -12.32 -12.00 15.01
C ALA A 124 -12.50 -10.52 14.62
N SER A 125 -13.36 -9.82 15.35
CA SER A 125 -13.58 -8.38 15.18
C SER A 125 -12.33 -7.57 15.57
N ILE A 126 -12.24 -6.34 15.08
CA ILE A 126 -11.13 -5.41 15.38
C ILE A 126 -10.96 -5.25 16.90
N GLU A 127 -12.06 -5.17 17.65
CA GLU A 127 -12.08 -4.99 19.10
C GLU A 127 -11.46 -6.18 19.82
N MET A 128 -11.90 -7.41 19.49
CA MET A 128 -11.35 -8.63 20.10
C MET A 128 -9.88 -8.82 19.74
N ARG A 129 -9.49 -8.50 18.51
CA ARG A 129 -8.09 -8.54 18.07
C ARG A 129 -7.23 -7.50 18.79
N ALA A 130 -7.76 -6.31 19.03
CA ALA A 130 -7.10 -5.26 19.79
C ALA A 130 -6.91 -5.64 21.27
N GLU A 131 -7.90 -6.29 21.89
CA GLU A 131 -7.79 -6.80 23.26
C GLU A 131 -6.70 -7.85 23.39
N GLU A 132 -6.65 -8.82 22.46
CA GLU A 132 -5.60 -9.83 22.46
C GLU A 132 -4.22 -9.21 22.21
N LEU A 133 -4.13 -8.29 21.25
CA LEU A 133 -2.90 -7.56 20.98
C LEU A 133 -2.38 -6.83 22.23
N ALA A 134 -3.27 -6.17 22.97
CA ALA A 134 -2.89 -5.46 24.20
C ALA A 134 -2.38 -6.45 25.26
N ARG A 135 -3.06 -7.58 25.45
CA ARG A 135 -2.64 -8.63 26.39
C ARG A 135 -1.26 -9.19 26.06
N ASP A 136 -1.03 -9.55 24.79
CA ASP A 136 0.24 -10.11 24.33
C ASP A 136 1.41 -9.14 24.52
N ILE A 137 1.21 -7.85 24.20
CA ILE A 137 2.25 -6.84 24.38
C ILE A 137 2.51 -6.59 25.87
N ALA A 138 1.46 -6.49 26.71
CA ALA A 138 1.63 -6.29 28.15
C ALA A 138 2.43 -7.42 28.80
N ALA A 139 2.19 -8.67 28.39
CA ALA A 139 2.95 -9.82 28.86
C ALA A 139 4.42 -9.81 28.39
N SER A 140 4.68 -9.31 27.18
CA SER A 140 6.01 -9.38 26.53
C SER A 140 6.88 -8.14 26.73
N ALA A 141 6.29 -7.02 27.13
CA ALA A 141 6.93 -5.70 27.20
C ALA A 141 6.49 -4.88 28.43
N PRO A 142 6.40 -5.46 29.65
CA PRO A 142 5.91 -4.73 30.82
C PRO A 142 6.82 -3.54 31.14
N GLY A 143 6.23 -2.35 31.24
CA GLY A 143 6.90 -1.08 31.48
C GLY A 143 7.70 -0.53 30.30
N GLU A 144 7.72 -1.21 29.15
CA GLU A 144 8.53 -0.80 28.00
C GLU A 144 7.82 0.23 27.12
N GLN A 145 8.63 0.93 26.33
CA GLN A 145 8.17 1.72 25.20
C GLN A 145 8.28 0.89 23.93
N VAL A 146 7.25 0.94 23.07
CA VAL A 146 7.15 0.08 21.88
C VAL A 146 6.76 0.85 20.62
N ASN A 147 7.31 0.41 19.49
CA ASN A 147 6.94 0.79 18.14
C ASN A 147 6.19 -0.38 17.50
N ILE A 148 4.93 -0.16 17.11
CA ILE A 148 4.09 -1.22 16.56
C ILE A 148 4.12 -1.17 15.03
N ILE A 149 4.29 -2.32 14.38
CA ILE A 149 4.09 -2.52 12.94
C ILE A 149 2.91 -3.48 12.76
N ALA A 150 1.76 -2.93 12.41
CA ALA A 150 0.47 -3.63 12.40
C ALA A 150 -0.61 -2.81 11.67
N GLY A 151 -1.89 -3.20 11.80
CA GLY A 151 -3.02 -2.56 11.12
C GLY A 151 -4.06 -1.92 12.05
N LEU A 152 -5.34 -2.13 11.71
CA LEU A 152 -6.49 -1.48 12.35
C LEU A 152 -6.64 -1.81 13.84
N ASP A 153 -6.36 -3.06 14.22
CA ASP A 153 -6.42 -3.53 15.62
C ASP A 153 -5.56 -2.65 16.54
N SER A 154 -4.39 -2.22 16.08
CA SER A 154 -3.51 -1.35 16.85
C SER A 154 -4.06 0.07 16.97
N ARG A 155 -4.69 0.61 15.92
CA ARG A 155 -5.37 1.91 16.02
C ARG A 155 -6.49 1.86 17.06
N TYR A 156 -7.28 0.79 17.04
CA TYR A 156 -8.34 0.58 18.02
C TYR A 156 -7.76 0.48 19.44
N MET A 157 -6.77 -0.39 19.64
CA MET A 157 -6.09 -0.57 20.92
C MET A 157 -5.57 0.76 21.49
N ILE A 158 -4.84 1.52 20.68
CA ILE A 158 -4.22 2.80 21.09
C ILE A 158 -5.30 3.80 21.53
N THR A 159 -6.40 3.88 20.79
CA THR A 159 -7.45 4.90 21.02
C THR A 159 -8.37 4.53 22.17
N HIS A 160 -8.85 3.28 22.18
CA HIS A 160 -9.95 2.85 23.04
C HIS A 160 -9.49 2.12 24.29
N LEU A 161 -8.51 1.21 24.15
CA LEU A 161 -8.04 0.40 25.27
C LEU A 161 -7.02 1.15 26.13
N LYS A 162 -6.23 2.05 25.52
CA LYS A 162 -5.25 2.92 26.20
C LYS A 162 -4.41 2.15 27.24
N PRO A 163 -3.70 1.09 26.83
CA PRO A 163 -2.98 0.23 27.76
C PRO A 163 -1.98 1.04 28.59
N THR A 164 -1.88 0.72 29.87
CA THR A 164 -0.97 1.40 30.83
C THR A 164 0.27 0.57 31.16
N ASP A 165 0.23 -0.74 30.88
CA ASP A 165 1.33 -1.67 31.16
C ASP A 165 2.53 -1.46 30.24
N PHE A 166 2.36 -0.79 29.11
CA PHE A 166 3.40 -0.40 28.15
C PHE A 166 3.02 0.91 27.48
N LYS A 167 3.99 1.59 26.86
CA LYS A 167 3.76 2.86 26.17
C LYS A 167 4.01 2.75 24.68
N VAL A 168 2.96 2.96 23.89
CA VAL A 168 3.09 3.02 22.42
C VAL A 168 3.72 4.35 22.00
N LYS A 169 4.78 4.28 21.20
CA LYS A 169 5.52 5.44 20.67
C LYS A 169 5.27 5.69 19.20
N SER A 170 5.05 4.62 18.43
CA SER A 170 4.55 4.75 17.07
C SER A 170 3.70 3.57 16.63
N LEU A 171 2.90 3.80 15.59
CA LEU A 171 2.26 2.78 14.77
C LEU A 171 2.66 2.99 13.31
N THR A 172 3.27 1.97 12.71
CA THR A 172 3.53 1.90 11.26
C THR A 172 2.56 0.90 10.65
N THR A 173 1.74 1.35 9.69
CA THR A 173 0.82 0.48 8.97
C THR A 173 1.33 0.20 7.56
N ILE A 174 1.07 -1.01 7.06
CA ILE A 174 1.54 -1.46 5.76
C ILE A 174 0.33 -2.03 5.02
N ALA A 175 -0.03 -1.42 3.90
CA ALA A 175 -1.19 -1.79 3.09
C ALA A 175 -2.48 -2.02 3.90
N THR A 176 -2.69 -1.23 4.96
CA THR A 176 -3.85 -1.38 5.83
C THR A 176 -5.06 -0.65 5.21
N PRO A 177 -6.24 -1.27 5.13
CA PRO A 177 -7.42 -0.65 4.50
C PRO A 177 -8.07 0.40 5.42
N HIS A 178 -7.40 1.52 5.68
CA HIS A 178 -7.89 2.55 6.60
C HIS A 178 -9.19 3.20 6.14
N ARG A 179 -9.52 3.17 4.85
CA ARG A 179 -10.80 3.62 4.30
C ARG A 179 -11.62 2.46 3.74
N GLY A 180 -11.34 1.25 4.21
CA GLY A 180 -11.94 0.00 3.75
C GLY A 180 -11.44 -0.46 2.39
N SER A 181 -12.11 -1.46 1.82
CA SER A 181 -11.80 -2.02 0.50
C SER A 181 -13.06 -2.37 -0.26
N ALA A 182 -13.13 -2.02 -1.54
CA ALA A 182 -14.19 -2.42 -2.45
C ALA A 182 -14.26 -3.95 -2.62
N VAL A 183 -13.16 -4.67 -2.37
CA VAL A 183 -13.17 -6.13 -2.31
C VAL A 183 -14.01 -6.62 -1.12
N ALA A 184 -13.87 -5.97 0.04
CA ALA A 184 -14.68 -6.29 1.22
C ALA A 184 -16.16 -5.96 0.97
N ASP A 185 -16.45 -4.80 0.35
CA ASP A 185 -17.82 -4.45 -0.04
C ASP A 185 -18.44 -5.48 -1.00
N PHE A 186 -17.66 -5.94 -2.00
CA PHE A 186 -18.13 -6.94 -2.95
C PHE A 186 -18.33 -8.30 -2.28
N ALA A 187 -17.39 -8.74 -1.44
CA ALA A 187 -17.52 -9.99 -0.69
C ALA A 187 -18.78 -9.98 0.19
N LEU A 188 -19.05 -8.85 0.86
CA LEU A 188 -20.25 -8.70 1.68
C LEU A 188 -21.54 -8.75 0.83
N LYS A 189 -21.57 -8.05 -0.32
CA LYS A 189 -22.71 -8.08 -1.23
C LYS A 189 -23.01 -9.47 -1.81
N GLN A 190 -21.98 -10.26 -2.10
CA GLN A 190 -22.17 -11.63 -2.62
C GLN A 190 -22.75 -12.60 -1.58
N ILE A 191 -22.65 -12.28 -0.29
CA ILE A 191 -23.30 -13.05 0.79
C ILE A 191 -24.83 -12.82 0.80
N GLY A 192 -25.30 -11.70 0.21
CA GLY A 192 -26.71 -11.37 -0.07
C GLY A 192 -27.46 -10.65 1.07
N ASP A 193 -28.28 -9.65 0.74
CA ASP A 193 -28.97 -8.75 1.69
C ASP A 193 -29.93 -9.48 2.66
N ASP A 194 -30.68 -10.49 2.18
CA ASP A 194 -31.62 -11.25 3.02
C ASP A 194 -30.93 -12.16 4.04
N ARG A 195 -29.69 -12.57 3.75
CA ARG A 195 -28.85 -13.32 4.69
C ARG A 195 -28.03 -12.40 5.55
N LEU A 196 -27.73 -11.17 5.11
CA LEU A 196 -26.97 -10.19 5.87
C LEU A 196 -27.71 -9.76 7.14
N ALA A 197 -29.01 -9.44 7.08
CA ALA A 197 -29.76 -9.05 8.29
C ALA A 197 -29.79 -10.19 9.35
N GLN A 198 -29.99 -11.43 8.91
CA GLN A 198 -29.94 -12.61 9.77
C GLN A 198 -28.52 -12.92 10.26
N LEU A 199 -27.51 -12.65 9.43
CA LEU A 199 -26.10 -12.79 9.77
C LEU A 199 -25.66 -11.74 10.78
N TYR A 200 -26.02 -10.47 10.62
CA TYR A 200 -25.78 -9.41 11.60
C TYR A 200 -26.46 -9.73 12.93
N TYR A 201 -27.71 -10.20 12.91
CA TYR A 201 -28.43 -10.63 14.11
C TYR A 201 -27.83 -11.89 14.75
N ALA A 202 -27.33 -12.85 13.95
CA ALA A 202 -26.65 -14.04 14.46
C ALA A 202 -25.23 -13.74 14.98
N LEU A 203 -24.51 -12.80 14.35
CA LEU A 203 -23.19 -12.32 14.74
C LEU A 203 -23.20 -11.59 16.07
N ASP A 204 -24.22 -10.75 16.30
CA ASP A 204 -24.47 -10.09 17.59
C ASP A 204 -24.67 -11.12 18.72
N ARG A 205 -25.17 -12.32 18.36
CA ARG A 205 -25.48 -13.40 19.30
C ARG A 205 -24.35 -14.43 19.48
N LEU A 206 -23.48 -14.61 18.49
CA LEU A 206 -22.49 -15.70 18.43
C LEU A 206 -21.02 -15.25 18.49
N LYS A 207 -20.74 -13.94 18.54
CA LYS A 207 -19.39 -13.37 18.73
C LYS A 207 -18.28 -13.88 17.78
N VAL A 208 -18.56 -14.45 16.60
CA VAL A 208 -17.49 -14.99 15.72
C VAL A 208 -17.77 -14.93 14.18
N GLU A 209 -16.75 -14.41 13.48
CA GLU A 209 -16.22 -14.64 12.11
C GLU A 209 -16.70 -13.94 10.82
N THR A 210 -17.98 -13.73 10.55
CA THR A 210 -18.36 -12.98 9.32
C THR A 210 -18.34 -11.46 9.49
N GLY A 211 -18.30 -10.98 10.74
CA GLY A 211 -18.20 -9.56 11.07
C GLY A 211 -16.86 -8.92 10.69
N ALA A 212 -15.78 -9.70 10.60
CA ALA A 212 -14.46 -9.15 10.31
C ALA A 212 -14.36 -8.54 8.91
N PHE A 213 -15.00 -9.13 7.89
CA PHE A 213 -15.08 -8.54 6.56
C PHE A 213 -16.00 -7.32 6.52
N ALA A 214 -17.10 -7.32 7.29
CA ALA A 214 -17.97 -6.16 7.40
C ALA A 214 -17.21 -4.95 7.96
N GLN A 215 -16.31 -5.18 8.92
CA GLN A 215 -15.45 -4.13 9.47
C GLN A 215 -14.36 -3.67 8.49
N LEU A 216 -14.11 -4.35 7.37
CA LEU A 216 -13.20 -3.89 6.31
C LEU A 216 -13.91 -3.15 5.17
N THR A 217 -15.23 -3.00 5.25
CA THR A 217 -16.00 -2.25 4.23
C THR A 217 -15.66 -0.77 4.25
N ARG A 218 -15.82 -0.12 3.09
CA ARG A 218 -15.56 1.33 2.97
C ARG A 218 -16.54 2.15 3.81
N ASP A 219 -17.79 1.69 3.89
CA ASP A 219 -18.83 2.33 4.69
C ASP A 219 -18.49 2.29 6.19
N TYR A 220 -18.25 1.10 6.74
CA TYR A 220 -17.91 0.95 8.16
C TYR A 220 -16.64 1.75 8.51
N MET A 221 -15.60 1.69 7.67
CA MET A 221 -14.36 2.42 7.93
C MET A 221 -14.56 3.95 7.93
N THR A 222 -15.36 4.47 6.99
CA THR A 222 -15.59 5.91 6.83
C THR A 222 -16.55 6.46 7.87
N ASN A 223 -17.66 5.75 8.12
CA ASN A 223 -18.79 6.26 8.88
C ASN A 223 -18.81 5.77 10.34
N THR A 224 -18.02 4.75 10.69
CA THR A 224 -18.00 4.18 12.05
C THR A 224 -16.59 4.17 12.64
N PHE A 225 -15.66 3.43 12.03
CA PHE A 225 -14.35 3.19 12.63
C PHE A 225 -13.49 4.44 12.75
N ASN A 226 -13.28 5.18 11.66
CA ASN A 226 -12.41 6.35 11.66
C ASN A 226 -12.92 7.50 12.53
N PRO A 227 -14.23 7.87 12.51
CA PRO A 227 -14.76 8.88 13.42
C PRO A 227 -14.61 8.49 14.89
N ALA A 228 -14.79 7.20 15.21
CA ALA A 228 -14.67 6.70 16.58
C ALA A 228 -13.21 6.48 17.02
N THR A 229 -12.26 6.37 16.09
CA THR A 229 -10.86 5.96 16.37
C THR A 229 -9.86 7.03 15.91
N PRO A 230 -9.89 8.25 16.50
CA PRO A 230 -8.95 9.31 16.17
C PRO A 230 -7.53 9.00 16.66
N ASP A 231 -6.53 9.57 16.00
CA ASP A 231 -5.13 9.42 16.40
C ASP A 231 -4.86 10.08 17.77
N ILE A 232 -3.98 9.45 18.56
CA ILE A 232 -3.54 9.96 19.87
C ILE A 232 -2.27 10.80 19.67
N LYS A 233 -2.28 12.05 20.16
CA LYS A 233 -1.20 13.04 19.93
C LYS A 233 0.21 12.58 20.32
N ASP A 234 0.33 11.73 21.33
CA ASP A 234 1.63 11.26 21.85
C ASP A 234 2.22 10.08 21.07
N VAL A 235 1.49 9.57 20.09
CA VAL A 235 1.87 8.45 19.22
C VAL A 235 2.11 8.97 17.81
N ARG A 236 3.22 8.54 17.19
CA ARG A 236 3.48 8.82 15.78
C ARG A 236 2.86 7.77 14.87
N TYR A 237 2.25 8.20 13.79
CA TYR A 237 1.59 7.31 12.83
C TYR A 237 2.30 7.41 11.49
N PHE A 238 2.73 6.26 10.97
CA PHE A 238 3.35 6.12 9.65
C PHE A 238 2.56 5.11 8.83
N SER A 239 2.61 5.24 7.51
CA SER A 239 2.01 4.23 6.64
C SER A 239 2.74 4.06 5.31
N TYR A 240 2.63 2.85 4.77
CA TYR A 240 3.09 2.46 3.45
C TYR A 240 1.93 1.85 2.66
N GLY A 241 1.88 2.15 1.37
CA GLY A 241 0.97 1.48 0.42
C GLY A 241 1.75 0.59 -0.54
N ALA A 242 1.04 -0.19 -1.34
CA ALA A 242 1.61 -0.97 -2.41
C ALA A 242 0.69 -0.90 -3.64
N ALA A 243 1.31 -1.01 -4.82
CA ALA A 243 0.63 -1.08 -6.09
C ALA A 243 1.29 -2.16 -6.95
N MET A 244 0.49 -2.95 -7.65
CA MET A 244 0.98 -3.98 -8.57
C MET A 244 0.25 -3.92 -9.90
N GLN A 245 0.76 -4.66 -10.89
CA GLN A 245 -0.02 -5.06 -12.05
C GLN A 245 -0.03 -6.59 -12.10
N PRO A 246 -1.20 -7.24 -11.92
CA PRO A 246 -1.28 -8.70 -11.85
C PRO A 246 -1.11 -9.32 -13.23
N SER A 247 -0.32 -10.40 -13.30
CA SER A 247 -0.30 -11.26 -14.49
C SER A 247 -1.65 -11.97 -14.69
N PHE A 248 -1.85 -12.56 -15.87
CA PHE A 248 -3.09 -13.26 -16.20
C PHE A 248 -3.46 -14.37 -15.19
N TRP A 249 -2.47 -15.03 -14.63
CA TRP A 249 -2.63 -16.16 -13.70
C TRP A 249 -2.61 -15.76 -12.21
N SER A 250 -2.53 -14.46 -11.92
CA SER A 250 -2.51 -13.97 -10.54
C SER A 250 -3.84 -14.24 -9.83
N VAL A 251 -3.78 -14.74 -8.59
CA VAL A 251 -4.95 -14.88 -7.70
C VAL A 251 -5.63 -13.55 -7.43
N PHE A 252 -4.89 -12.44 -7.53
CA PHE A 252 -5.41 -11.08 -7.31
C PHE A 252 -6.01 -10.44 -8.56
N ARG A 253 -6.05 -11.13 -9.71
CA ARG A 253 -6.50 -10.51 -10.97
C ARG A 253 -7.92 -9.94 -10.91
N LEU A 254 -8.85 -10.65 -10.28
CA LEU A 254 -10.25 -10.22 -10.19
C LEU A 254 -10.43 -9.09 -9.17
N SER A 255 -9.86 -9.25 -7.97
CA SER A 255 -9.93 -8.25 -6.91
C SER A 255 -9.19 -6.97 -7.28
N HIS A 256 -8.04 -7.07 -7.94
CA HIS A 256 -7.30 -5.93 -8.48
C HIS A 256 -8.13 -5.15 -9.50
N ARG A 257 -8.77 -5.83 -10.46
CA ARG A 257 -9.60 -5.14 -11.48
C ARG A 257 -10.77 -4.39 -10.84
N LEU A 258 -11.41 -5.00 -9.84
CA LEU A 258 -12.48 -4.37 -9.09
C LEU A 258 -11.99 -3.10 -8.39
N LEU A 259 -10.85 -3.19 -7.68
CA LEU A 259 -10.23 -2.05 -7.02
C LEU A 259 -9.77 -0.98 -8.01
N GLU A 260 -9.17 -1.35 -9.13
CA GLU A 260 -8.70 -0.42 -10.15
C GLU A 260 -9.84 0.40 -10.73
N GLN A 261 -11.02 -0.21 -10.93
CA GLN A 261 -12.21 0.48 -11.42
C GLN A 261 -12.84 1.43 -10.38
N ILE A 262 -12.73 1.12 -9.09
CA ILE A 262 -13.47 1.82 -8.03
C ILE A 262 -12.58 2.79 -7.23
N GLU A 263 -11.35 2.41 -6.94
CA GLU A 263 -10.41 3.08 -6.03
C GLU A 263 -9.05 3.41 -6.68
N GLY A 264 -8.74 2.85 -7.85
CA GLY A 264 -7.49 3.08 -8.58
C GLY A 264 -6.35 2.12 -8.21
N TYR A 265 -5.11 2.61 -8.23
CA TYR A 265 -3.91 1.77 -7.99
C TYR A 265 -4.02 1.00 -6.67
N ASN A 266 -3.67 -0.29 -6.70
CA ASN A 266 -3.88 -1.21 -5.60
C ASN A 266 -2.92 -2.40 -5.62
N ASP A 267 -2.85 -3.10 -4.50
CA ASP A 267 -1.98 -4.26 -4.29
C ASP A 267 -2.69 -5.62 -4.51
N GLY A 268 -3.92 -5.58 -5.00
CA GLY A 268 -4.81 -6.73 -5.15
C GLY A 268 -5.89 -6.87 -4.07
N LEU A 269 -5.75 -6.22 -2.91
CA LEU A 269 -6.75 -6.25 -1.83
C LEU A 269 -7.08 -4.88 -1.25
N VAL A 270 -6.12 -3.96 -1.27
CA VAL A 270 -6.22 -2.62 -0.70
C VAL A 270 -5.71 -1.59 -1.71
N SER A 271 -6.47 -0.51 -1.89
CA SER A 271 -6.03 0.60 -2.73
C SER A 271 -4.95 1.44 -2.06
N VAL A 272 -4.09 2.06 -2.86
CA VAL A 272 -3.09 3.01 -2.36
C VAL A 272 -3.77 4.15 -1.59
N ALA A 273 -4.90 4.66 -2.09
CA ALA A 273 -5.68 5.70 -1.41
C ALA A 273 -6.19 5.26 -0.03
N SER A 274 -6.68 4.02 0.09
CA SER A 274 -7.13 3.47 1.38
C SER A 274 -5.97 3.22 2.35
N SER A 275 -4.78 2.88 1.85
CA SER A 275 -3.60 2.61 2.67
C SER A 275 -2.98 3.84 3.37
N LYS A 276 -3.27 5.05 2.89
CA LYS A 276 -2.66 6.29 3.39
C LYS A 276 -3.18 6.67 4.79
N TRP A 277 -2.29 6.78 5.77
CA TRP A 277 -2.61 7.24 7.13
C TRP A 277 -1.41 7.92 7.82
N GLY A 278 -1.67 8.92 8.66
CA GLY A 278 -0.60 9.67 9.33
C GLY A 278 0.44 10.23 8.34
N ALA A 279 1.72 10.11 8.68
CA ALA A 279 2.82 10.42 7.79
C ALA A 279 3.06 9.28 6.79
N TYR A 280 2.46 9.41 5.60
CA TYR A 280 2.64 8.46 4.50
C TYR A 280 4.08 8.48 3.97
N LYS A 281 4.75 7.33 3.99
CA LYS A 281 6.18 7.20 3.62
C LYS A 281 6.39 6.81 2.15
N GLY A 282 5.42 6.15 1.53
CA GLY A 282 5.44 5.90 0.08
C GLY A 282 4.62 4.70 -0.38
N THR A 283 4.56 4.53 -1.69
CA THR A 283 3.91 3.41 -2.39
C THR A 283 4.97 2.47 -2.96
N LEU A 284 4.94 1.20 -2.57
CA LEU A 284 5.78 0.14 -3.12
C LEU A 284 5.28 -0.28 -4.51
N GLU A 285 6.09 -0.06 -5.55
CA GLU A 285 5.78 -0.40 -6.94
C GLU A 285 6.05 -1.88 -7.24
N GLY A 286 5.11 -2.54 -7.93
CA GLY A 286 5.24 -3.95 -8.32
C GLY A 286 5.01 -4.95 -7.19
N VAL A 287 4.45 -4.50 -6.06
CA VAL A 287 4.33 -5.29 -4.83
C VAL A 287 2.88 -5.68 -4.56
N SER A 288 2.65 -6.98 -4.41
CA SER A 288 1.36 -7.56 -4.00
C SER A 288 1.13 -7.50 -2.50
N HIS A 289 -0.13 -7.62 -2.08
CA HIS A 289 -0.46 -7.78 -0.67
C HIS A 289 0.27 -8.98 0.00
N LEU A 290 0.53 -10.07 -0.74
CA LEU A 290 1.29 -11.23 -0.25
C LEU A 290 2.81 -11.06 -0.30
N ASP A 291 3.32 -10.17 -1.16
CA ASP A 291 4.75 -9.88 -1.26
C ASP A 291 5.23 -9.17 0.01
N LEU A 292 4.38 -8.30 0.57
CA LEU A 292 4.65 -7.54 1.80
C LEU A 292 5.00 -8.43 2.99
N ILE A 293 4.46 -9.65 3.03
CA ILE A 293 4.71 -10.63 4.10
C ILE A 293 5.64 -11.77 3.66
N ASN A 294 6.37 -11.60 2.55
CA ASN A 294 7.36 -12.55 2.05
C ASN A 294 6.78 -13.92 1.58
N TRP A 295 5.48 -14.00 1.27
CA TRP A 295 4.82 -15.28 0.93
C TRP A 295 5.00 -15.71 -0.53
N SER A 296 5.04 -14.75 -1.46
CA SER A 296 5.27 -15.02 -2.89
C SER A 296 6.75 -15.18 -3.26
N ASN A 297 7.65 -14.74 -2.38
CA ASN A 297 9.05 -14.51 -2.73
C ASN A 297 9.80 -15.79 -3.12
N ARG A 298 9.49 -16.95 -2.55
CA ARG A 298 10.14 -18.21 -2.96
C ARG A 298 9.78 -18.64 -4.38
N LEU A 299 8.50 -18.50 -4.76
CA LEU A 299 8.04 -18.88 -6.10
C LEU A 299 8.51 -17.85 -7.15
N LYS A 300 8.49 -16.57 -6.80
CA LYS A 300 9.04 -15.49 -7.64
C LYS A 300 10.56 -15.57 -7.76
N TRP A 301 11.28 -16.00 -6.74
CA TRP A 301 12.74 -16.15 -6.77
C TRP A 301 13.13 -17.30 -7.68
N LEU A 302 12.47 -18.46 -7.53
CA LEU A 302 12.63 -19.59 -8.45
C LEU A 302 12.29 -19.21 -9.91
N ALA A 303 11.21 -18.47 -10.13
CA ALA A 303 10.87 -17.99 -11.46
C ALA A 303 11.87 -16.94 -11.98
N GLY A 304 12.37 -16.05 -11.11
CA GLY A 304 13.34 -15.00 -11.43
C GLY A 304 14.72 -15.55 -11.80
N GLU A 305 15.18 -16.61 -11.13
CA GLU A 305 16.41 -17.32 -11.51
C GLU A 305 16.29 -17.97 -12.89
N ILE A 306 15.12 -18.52 -13.23
CA ILE A 306 14.86 -19.15 -14.53
C ILE A 306 14.69 -18.10 -15.65
N THR A 307 14.07 -16.96 -15.34
CA THR A 307 13.70 -15.93 -16.34
C THR A 307 14.70 -14.77 -16.44
N GLY A 308 15.68 -14.71 -15.54
CA GLY A 308 16.63 -13.60 -15.44
C GLY A 308 16.04 -12.29 -14.92
N ASN A 309 14.77 -12.27 -14.48
CA ASN A 309 14.12 -11.06 -13.97
C ASN A 309 14.51 -10.82 -12.51
N ARG A 310 15.23 -9.73 -12.23
CA ARG A 310 15.67 -9.36 -10.87
C ARG A 310 14.47 -8.90 -10.05
N GLN A 311 14.30 -9.47 -8.86
CA GLN A 311 13.27 -9.01 -7.92
C GLN A 311 13.57 -7.57 -7.49
N ARG A 312 12.58 -6.69 -7.65
CA ARG A 312 12.68 -5.27 -7.28
C ARG A 312 12.32 -4.99 -5.82
N PHE A 313 11.76 -5.98 -5.11
CA PHE A 313 11.34 -5.85 -3.72
C PHE A 313 11.76 -7.05 -2.88
N ASN A 314 12.39 -6.77 -1.73
CA ASN A 314 12.76 -7.73 -0.70
C ASN A 314 12.11 -7.30 0.62
N ALA A 315 11.18 -8.11 1.12
CA ALA A 315 10.48 -7.82 2.36
C ALA A 315 11.44 -7.66 3.56
N ILE A 316 12.53 -8.43 3.63
CA ILE A 316 13.51 -8.28 4.72
C ILE A 316 14.16 -6.90 4.66
N ALA A 317 14.62 -6.47 3.47
CA ALA A 317 15.22 -5.15 3.29
C ALA A 317 14.23 -4.03 3.68
N PHE A 318 12.96 -4.19 3.33
CA PHE A 318 11.90 -3.25 3.68
C PHE A 318 11.67 -3.14 5.20
N TYR A 319 11.56 -4.25 5.92
CA TYR A 319 11.35 -4.21 7.38
C TYR A 319 12.58 -3.69 8.13
N LEU A 320 13.79 -4.02 7.66
CA LEU A 320 15.02 -3.41 8.17
C LEU A 320 15.04 -1.89 7.95
N ASP A 321 14.56 -1.43 6.80
CA ASP A 321 14.45 0.00 6.51
C ASP A 321 13.42 0.71 7.38
N ILE A 322 12.28 0.07 7.69
CA ILE A 322 11.33 0.60 8.68
C ILE A 322 11.99 0.76 10.05
N ALA A 323 12.77 -0.21 10.51
CA ALA A 323 13.49 -0.11 11.78
C ALA A 323 14.50 1.05 11.77
N ASP A 324 15.24 1.22 10.68
CA ASP A 324 16.18 2.34 10.47
C ASP A 324 15.45 3.70 10.40
N MET A 325 14.28 3.75 9.78
CA MET A 325 13.41 4.93 9.76
C MET A 325 12.95 5.29 11.18
N LEU A 326 12.48 4.31 11.96
CA LEU A 326 12.11 4.52 13.36
C LEU A 326 13.29 5.05 14.18
N ALA A 327 14.49 4.50 13.99
CA ALA A 327 15.70 4.96 14.66
C ALA A 327 16.02 6.43 14.34
N LYS A 328 15.94 6.83 13.06
CA LYS A 328 16.16 8.23 12.62
C LYS A 328 15.13 9.20 13.18
N GLU A 329 13.91 8.71 13.38
CA GLU A 329 12.82 9.45 14.04
C GLU A 329 13.05 9.56 15.56
N GLY A 330 14.05 8.90 16.14
CA GLY A 330 14.31 8.86 17.58
C GLY A 330 13.31 7.98 18.34
N LEU A 331 12.69 7.03 17.63
CA LEU A 331 11.84 5.96 18.17
C LEU A 331 12.65 4.71 18.43
#